data_AF-A0A2S8ESS9-F1
#
_entry.id   AF-A0A2S8ESS9-F1
#
_cell.length_a   1.000
_cell.length_b   1.000
_cell.length_c   1.000
_cell.angle_alpha   90.00
_cell.angle_beta   90.00
_cell.angle_gamma   90.00
#
_symmetry.space_group_name_H-M   'P 1'
#
loop_
_entity.id
_entity.type
_entity.pdbx_description
1 polymer ?
#
loop_
_entity_poly.entity_id
_entity_poly.type
_entity_poly.pdbx_seq_one_letter_code
_entity_poly.pdbx_strand_id
1 'polypeptide(L)'
;RSSARETAARVAAGGVARAALARLVPDLRITGYMVQMGPHAIDRARFDWEEIARNPFWAPDAEAAGAWAERLDELRKTGNSVGAVVEVTARGVPAGLGAPVYAKLDAELAGAMMSINAVKGVEIGAGMDAATLTGADNADEIRMGNDGPRYLSNRAGGVLGGITTGQDVVVRFAVKPTSSILQPRRSITRTGEEVEIVTRGRHDPCVGIRAVPVGEAMMACVLLDHLLLDRAQTGGARGPVG
;
A
#
# COMPACT_ATOMS: atom_id res chain seq x y z
N ARG A 1 24.17 -4.02 3.00
CA ARG A 1 22.81 -3.79 3.55
C ARG A 1 22.35 -2.43 3.04
N SER A 2 21.38 -2.37 2.14
CA SER A 2 20.67 -1.10 1.87
C SER A 2 19.92 -0.73 3.14
N SER A 3 20.13 0.48 3.63
CA SER A 3 19.65 0.91 4.93
C SER A 3 18.17 1.27 4.85
N ALA A 4 17.38 0.87 5.85
CA ALA A 4 16.05 1.45 6.07
C ALA A 4 16.10 2.98 6.31
N ARG A 5 17.29 3.59 6.43
CA ARG A 5 17.46 5.05 6.39
C ARG A 5 17.01 5.67 5.07
N GLU A 6 17.08 4.95 3.96
CA GLU A 6 16.64 5.48 2.66
C GLU A 6 15.14 5.77 2.64
N THR A 7 14.33 5.02 3.39
CA THR A 7 12.87 5.27 3.42
C THR A 7 12.51 6.60 4.06
N ALA A 8 13.40 7.21 4.87
CA ALA A 8 13.21 8.57 5.37
C ALA A 8 13.22 9.60 4.24
N ALA A 9 14.06 9.39 3.20
CA ALA A 9 14.08 10.25 2.02
C ALA A 9 12.78 10.11 1.21
N ARG A 10 12.25 8.88 1.09
CA ARG A 10 10.94 8.63 0.45
C ARG A 10 9.82 9.35 1.17
N VAL A 11 9.75 9.27 2.50
CA VAL A 11 8.73 9.97 3.30
C VAL A 11 8.87 11.49 3.17
N ALA A 12 10.10 12.02 3.14
CA ALA A 12 10.32 13.45 2.89
C ALA A 12 9.83 13.88 1.50
N ALA A 13 10.14 13.10 0.45
CA ALA A 13 9.62 13.34 -0.90
C ALA A 13 8.09 13.27 -0.94
N GLY A 14 7.50 12.28 -0.26
CA GLY A 14 6.06 12.15 -0.09
C GLY A 14 5.41 13.36 0.58
N GLY A 15 6.11 13.99 1.53
CA GLY A 15 5.67 15.25 2.16
C GLY A 15 5.55 16.40 1.14
N VAL A 16 6.55 16.55 0.26
CA VAL A 16 6.51 17.53 -0.83
C VAL A 16 5.37 17.19 -1.81
N ALA A 17 5.23 15.91 -2.17
CA ALA A 17 4.18 15.47 -3.08
C ALA A 17 2.78 15.75 -2.51
N ARG A 18 2.55 15.42 -1.24
CA ARG A 18 1.29 15.72 -0.53
C ARG A 18 1.00 17.21 -0.49
N ALA A 19 2.01 18.06 -0.27
CA ALA A 19 1.84 19.52 -0.26
C ALA A 19 1.41 20.07 -1.63
N ALA A 20 1.96 19.54 -2.73
CA ALA A 20 1.54 19.90 -4.08
C ALA A 20 0.14 19.37 -4.39
N LEU A 21 -0.14 18.10 -4.09
CA LEU A 21 -1.45 17.48 -4.27
C LEU A 21 -2.55 18.22 -3.51
N ALA A 22 -2.31 18.65 -2.27
CA ALA A 22 -3.28 19.41 -1.48
C ALA A 22 -3.69 20.74 -2.13
N ARG A 23 -2.82 21.33 -2.96
CA ARG A 23 -3.12 22.55 -3.72
C ARG A 23 -3.80 22.26 -5.05
N LEU A 24 -3.40 21.18 -5.72
CA LEU A 24 -3.85 20.86 -7.08
C LEU A 24 -5.15 20.05 -7.09
N VAL A 25 -5.37 19.22 -6.07
CA VAL A 25 -6.55 18.36 -5.89
C VAL A 25 -6.94 18.36 -4.40
N PRO A 26 -7.66 19.39 -3.93
CA PRO A 26 -7.92 19.61 -2.50
C PRO A 26 -8.67 18.48 -1.79
N ASP A 27 -9.41 17.66 -2.52
CA ASP A 27 -10.19 16.53 -1.98
C ASP A 27 -9.40 15.23 -1.92
N LEU A 28 -8.19 15.19 -2.50
CA LEU A 28 -7.38 13.97 -2.54
C LEU A 28 -6.85 13.62 -1.14
N ARG A 29 -7.13 12.41 -0.68
CA ARG A 29 -6.67 11.89 0.63
C ARG A 29 -6.04 10.52 0.45
N ILE A 30 -4.75 10.41 0.77
CA ILE A 30 -4.00 9.14 0.79
C ILE A 30 -3.85 8.68 2.23
N THR A 31 -4.35 7.48 2.53
CA THR A 31 -4.31 6.86 3.86
C THR A 31 -3.84 5.41 3.73
N GLY A 32 -2.82 5.03 4.48
CA GLY A 32 -2.30 3.68 4.58
C GLY A 32 -2.68 3.04 5.91
N TYR A 33 -2.88 1.73 5.89
CA TYR A 33 -3.26 0.96 7.07
C TYR A 33 -2.85 -0.52 6.92
N MET A 34 -2.66 -1.21 8.04
CA MET A 34 -2.43 -2.65 8.02
C MET A 34 -3.76 -3.41 7.95
N VAL A 35 -3.82 -4.43 7.09
CA VAL A 35 -4.98 -5.31 6.93
C VAL A 35 -4.71 -6.75 7.37
N GLN A 36 -3.43 -7.10 7.64
CA GLN A 36 -3.06 -8.42 8.13
C GLN A 36 -1.71 -8.39 8.85
N MET A 37 -1.59 -9.15 9.95
CA MET A 37 -0.32 -9.48 10.61
C MET A 37 -0.16 -10.99 10.73
N GLY A 38 0.83 -11.56 10.05
CA GLY A 38 0.99 -13.01 9.97
C GLY A 38 -0.26 -13.70 9.42
N PRO A 39 -0.83 -14.71 10.10
CA PRO A 39 -2.05 -15.38 9.66
C PRO A 39 -3.35 -14.64 10.07
N HIS A 40 -3.26 -13.48 10.73
CA HIS A 40 -4.41 -12.78 11.31
C HIS A 40 -4.78 -11.56 10.47
N ALA A 41 -5.81 -11.68 9.63
CA ALA A 41 -6.39 -10.58 8.89
C ALA A 41 -7.37 -9.76 9.75
N ILE A 42 -7.62 -8.51 9.36
CA ILE A 42 -8.73 -7.72 9.91
C ILE A 42 -10.07 -8.32 9.51
N ASP A 43 -11.12 -8.01 10.26
CA ASP A 43 -12.49 -8.16 9.77
C ASP A 43 -12.89 -6.88 9.02
N ARG A 44 -13.12 -6.99 7.71
CA ARG A 44 -13.56 -5.85 6.88
C ARG A 44 -14.93 -5.32 7.29
N ALA A 45 -15.76 -6.09 8.00
CA ALA A 45 -17.05 -5.62 8.54
C ALA A 45 -16.89 -4.64 9.72
N ARG A 46 -15.73 -4.65 10.40
CA ARG A 46 -15.39 -3.74 11.51
C ARG A 46 -14.52 -2.57 11.08
N PHE A 47 -14.38 -2.34 9.78
CA PHE A 47 -13.53 -1.28 9.26
C PHE A 47 -14.02 0.11 9.71
N ASP A 48 -13.16 0.84 10.42
CA ASP A 48 -13.36 2.23 10.81
C ASP A 48 -12.12 3.08 10.44
N TRP A 49 -12.35 4.11 9.63
CA TRP A 49 -11.32 5.08 9.25
C TRP A 49 -10.73 5.83 10.44
N GLU A 50 -11.54 6.10 11.46
CA GLU A 50 -11.12 6.87 12.62
C GLU A 50 -10.18 6.07 13.53
N GLU A 51 -10.24 4.74 13.51
CA GLU A 51 -9.36 3.88 14.30
C GLU A 51 -7.91 3.86 13.79
N ILE A 52 -7.69 4.11 12.49
CA ILE A 52 -6.36 4.00 11.84
C ILE A 52 -5.30 4.82 12.60
N ALA A 53 -5.61 6.05 13.00
CA ALA A 53 -4.65 6.90 13.72
C ALA A 53 -4.61 6.65 15.24
N ARG A 54 -5.54 5.84 15.78
CA ARG A 54 -5.72 5.63 17.23
C ARG A 54 -4.96 4.43 17.79
N ASN A 55 -4.31 3.64 16.94
CA ASN A 55 -3.55 2.47 17.35
C ASN A 55 -2.17 2.39 16.67
N PRO A 56 -1.19 1.66 17.23
CA PRO A 56 0.18 1.65 16.73
C PRO A 56 0.37 0.82 15.44
N PHE A 57 -0.66 0.11 14.97
CA PHE A 57 -0.62 -0.73 13.78
C PHE A 57 -1.20 -0.05 12.55
N TRP A 58 -1.74 1.16 12.71
CA TRP A 58 -2.53 1.81 11.66
C TRP A 58 -3.75 0.99 11.27
N ALA A 59 -4.29 0.15 12.14
CA ALA A 59 -5.36 -0.79 11.78
C ALA A 59 -6.74 -0.09 11.78
N PRO A 60 -7.62 -0.37 10.81
CA PRO A 60 -8.99 0.12 10.83
C PRO A 60 -9.92 -0.78 11.67
N ASP A 61 -9.41 -1.89 12.24
CA ASP A 61 -10.15 -2.81 13.09
C ASP A 61 -9.48 -2.82 14.48
N ALA A 62 -10.12 -2.16 15.46
CA ALA A 62 -9.59 -2.02 16.81
C ALA A 62 -9.45 -3.37 17.55
N GLU A 63 -10.31 -4.35 17.23
CA GLU A 63 -10.24 -5.69 17.82
C GLU A 63 -9.02 -6.44 17.28
N ALA A 64 -8.79 -6.38 15.97
CA ALA A 64 -7.59 -6.93 15.35
C ALA A 64 -6.32 -6.26 15.91
N ALA A 65 -6.33 -4.93 16.10
CA ALA A 65 -5.21 -4.20 16.70
C ALA A 65 -4.87 -4.69 18.12
N GLY A 66 -5.90 -4.95 18.94
CA GLY A 66 -5.74 -5.51 20.28
C GLY A 66 -5.09 -6.90 20.25
N ALA A 67 -5.62 -7.81 19.42
CA ALA A 67 -5.06 -9.15 19.25
C ALA A 67 -3.63 -9.14 18.70
N TRP A 68 -3.33 -8.20 17.79
CA TRP A 68 -1.98 -8.04 17.24
C TRP A 68 -0.98 -7.54 18.30
N ALA A 69 -1.39 -6.71 19.25
CA ALA A 69 -0.53 -6.26 20.34
C ALA A 69 -0.01 -7.42 21.19
N GLU A 70 -0.91 -8.31 21.62
CA GLU A 70 -0.56 -9.50 22.40
C GLU A 70 0.41 -10.40 21.64
N ARG A 71 0.10 -10.66 20.36
CA ARG A 71 0.94 -11.51 19.51
C ARG A 71 2.32 -10.91 19.26
N LEU A 72 2.41 -9.59 19.10
CA LEU A 72 3.70 -8.92 18.89
C LEU A 72 4.59 -9.04 20.12
N ASP A 73 4.02 -9.02 21.33
CA ASP A 73 4.75 -9.24 22.57
C ASP A 73 5.27 -10.68 22.72
N GLU A 74 4.49 -11.68 22.29
CA GLU A 74 4.95 -13.06 22.20
C GLU A 74 6.13 -13.22 21.23
N LEU A 75 6.06 -12.59 20.06
CA LEU A 75 7.13 -12.61 19.07
C LEU A 75 8.41 -11.95 19.60
N ARG A 76 8.28 -10.85 20.35
CA ARG A 76 9.41 -10.20 21.04
C ARG A 76 10.06 -11.13 22.06
N LYS A 77 9.26 -11.81 22.88
CA LYS A 77 9.76 -12.76 23.91
C LYS A 77 10.48 -13.96 23.28
N THR A 78 9.97 -14.47 22.16
CA THR A 78 10.57 -15.60 21.43
C THR A 78 11.70 -15.19 20.47
N GLY A 79 11.98 -13.88 20.40
CA GLY A 79 13.01 -13.32 19.53
C GLY A 79 12.75 -13.57 18.04
N ASN A 80 11.49 -13.68 17.65
CA ASN A 80 11.03 -13.97 16.28
C ASN A 80 10.38 -12.73 15.64
N SER A 81 10.01 -12.83 14.37
CA SER A 81 9.35 -11.76 13.61
C SER A 81 8.19 -12.29 12.77
N VAL A 82 7.35 -11.38 12.28
CA VAL A 82 6.17 -11.68 11.47
C VAL A 82 6.06 -10.70 10.31
N GLY A 83 5.48 -11.17 9.21
CA GLY A 83 5.13 -10.35 8.06
C GLY A 83 3.79 -9.64 8.24
N ALA A 84 3.43 -8.81 7.26
CA ALA A 84 2.16 -8.09 7.26
C ALA A 84 1.70 -7.79 5.83
N VAL A 85 0.41 -7.46 5.70
CA VAL A 85 -0.15 -6.85 4.49
C VAL A 85 -0.60 -5.44 4.84
N VAL A 86 -0.16 -4.49 4.02
CA VAL A 86 -0.53 -3.07 4.11
C VAL A 86 -1.43 -2.74 2.92
N GLU A 87 -2.50 -2.01 3.16
CA GLU A 87 -3.37 -1.41 2.15
C GLU A 87 -3.17 0.12 2.18
N VAL A 88 -3.07 0.74 1.01
CA VAL A 88 -3.01 2.19 0.84
C VAL A 88 -4.12 2.59 -0.10
N THR A 89 -4.96 3.52 0.36
CA THR A 89 -6.13 3.99 -0.36
C THR A 89 -6.01 5.49 -0.62
N ALA A 90 -6.13 5.88 -1.89
CA ALA A 90 -6.28 7.28 -2.30
C ALA A 90 -7.73 7.55 -2.70
N ARG A 91 -8.38 8.43 -1.95
CA ARG A 91 -9.75 8.92 -2.19
C ARG A 91 -9.70 10.27 -2.88
N GLY A 92 -10.70 10.59 -3.68
CA GLY A 92 -10.79 11.88 -4.40
C GLY A 92 -9.76 12.02 -5.52
N VAL A 93 -9.30 10.91 -6.08
CA VAL A 93 -8.39 10.92 -7.23
C VAL A 93 -9.20 11.23 -8.50
N PRO A 94 -8.80 12.25 -9.30
CA PRO A 94 -9.51 12.55 -10.55
C PRO A 94 -9.44 11.36 -11.52
N ALA A 95 -10.47 11.15 -12.34
CA ALA A 95 -10.44 10.15 -13.42
C ALA A 95 -9.39 10.48 -14.50
N GLY A 96 -8.92 9.49 -15.25
CA GLY A 96 -8.03 9.69 -16.39
C GLY A 96 -6.53 9.87 -16.08
N LEU A 97 -6.10 9.80 -14.81
CA LEU A 97 -4.68 9.82 -14.47
C LEU A 97 -4.01 8.47 -14.80
N GLY A 98 -2.90 8.50 -15.52
CA GLY A 98 -2.18 7.30 -15.97
C GLY A 98 -1.91 7.33 -17.47
N ALA A 99 -1.44 6.22 -18.02
CA ALA A 99 -1.34 6.02 -19.46
C ALA A 99 -1.78 4.61 -19.85
N PRO A 100 -2.45 4.40 -21.00
CA PRO A 100 -3.00 3.09 -21.34
C PRO A 100 -1.99 1.96 -21.62
N VAL A 101 -0.72 2.29 -21.89
CA VAL A 101 0.27 1.31 -22.39
C VAL A 101 1.55 1.26 -21.56
N TYR A 102 2.41 2.28 -21.65
CA TYR A 102 3.79 2.22 -21.14
C TYR A 102 4.03 2.93 -19.81
N ALA A 103 3.06 3.69 -19.31
CA ALA A 103 3.09 4.36 -18.02
C ALA A 103 1.75 4.17 -17.31
N LYS A 104 1.28 2.92 -17.25
CA LYS A 104 0.03 2.60 -16.57
C LYS A 104 0.16 2.90 -15.09
N LEU A 105 -0.85 3.53 -14.51
CA LEU A 105 -0.81 3.93 -13.11
C LEU A 105 -0.65 2.73 -12.17
N ASP A 106 -1.34 1.62 -12.46
CA ASP A 106 -1.23 0.37 -11.68
C ASP A 106 0.20 -0.22 -11.75
N ALA A 107 0.85 -0.17 -12.90
CA ALA A 107 2.24 -0.62 -13.07
C ALA A 107 3.22 0.25 -12.27
N GLU A 108 3.08 1.57 -12.31
CA GLU A 108 3.92 2.51 -11.55
C GLU A 108 3.69 2.38 -10.04
N LEU A 109 2.43 2.26 -9.61
CA LEU A 109 2.11 1.98 -8.21
C LEU A 109 2.69 0.63 -7.76
N ALA A 110 2.58 -0.41 -8.60
CA ALA A 110 3.14 -1.72 -8.29
C ALA A 110 4.67 -1.67 -8.16
N GLY A 111 5.36 -1.01 -9.09
CA GLY A 111 6.81 -0.79 -9.02
C GLY A 111 7.21 0.01 -7.79
N ALA A 112 6.49 1.08 -7.49
CA ALA A 112 6.72 1.94 -6.34
C ALA A 112 6.59 1.18 -5.01
N MET A 113 5.54 0.38 -4.83
CA MET A 113 5.37 -0.45 -3.63
C MET A 113 6.38 -1.60 -3.56
N MET A 114 6.61 -2.30 -4.68
CA MET A 114 7.57 -3.42 -4.74
C MET A 114 9.01 -2.98 -4.44
N SER A 115 9.34 -1.72 -4.75
CA SER A 115 10.65 -1.14 -4.44
C SER A 115 10.89 -0.87 -2.96
N ILE A 116 9.85 -0.95 -2.11
CA ILE A 116 10.00 -0.80 -0.66
C ILE A 116 10.69 -2.05 -0.12
N ASN A 117 11.73 -1.85 0.69
CA ASN A 117 12.48 -2.97 1.27
C ASN A 117 11.56 -3.94 2.02
N ALA A 118 11.79 -5.24 1.80
CA ALA A 118 11.00 -6.35 2.34
C ALA A 118 9.61 -6.57 1.69
N VAL A 119 9.17 -5.75 0.75
CA VAL A 119 7.97 -6.05 -0.05
C VAL A 119 8.23 -7.21 -1.02
N LYS A 120 7.28 -8.14 -1.08
CA LYS A 120 7.36 -9.37 -1.89
C LYS A 120 6.17 -9.59 -2.84
N GLY A 121 5.10 -8.82 -2.70
CA GLY A 121 3.90 -8.90 -3.52
C GLY A 121 3.15 -7.58 -3.48
N VAL A 122 2.49 -7.23 -4.59
CA VAL A 122 1.65 -6.03 -4.71
C VAL A 122 0.39 -6.39 -5.48
N GLU A 123 -0.74 -5.83 -5.06
CA GLU A 123 -2.06 -6.05 -5.60
C GLU A 123 -2.78 -4.71 -5.80
N ILE A 124 -3.59 -4.62 -6.84
CA ILE A 124 -4.47 -3.48 -7.12
C ILE A 124 -5.91 -3.96 -7.02
N GLY A 125 -6.76 -3.25 -6.26
CA GLY A 125 -8.16 -3.62 -6.08
C GLY A 125 -8.33 -5.02 -5.50
N ALA A 126 -9.07 -5.88 -6.20
CA ALA A 126 -9.28 -7.29 -5.86
C ALA A 126 -7.96 -8.10 -5.88
N GLY A 127 -6.93 -7.65 -6.61
CA GLY A 127 -5.62 -8.29 -6.57
C GLY A 127 -5.66 -9.71 -7.13
N MET A 128 -5.01 -10.64 -6.42
CA MET A 128 -5.01 -12.05 -6.81
C MET A 128 -6.39 -12.70 -6.73
N ASP A 129 -7.31 -12.19 -5.89
CA ASP A 129 -8.68 -12.69 -5.82
C ASP A 129 -9.45 -12.48 -7.14
N ALA A 130 -9.01 -11.55 -8.00
CA ALA A 130 -9.59 -11.38 -9.32
C ALA A 130 -9.49 -12.67 -10.18
N ALA A 131 -8.47 -13.50 -9.94
CA ALA A 131 -8.30 -14.77 -10.66
C ALA A 131 -9.38 -15.82 -10.33
N THR A 132 -10.15 -15.62 -9.26
CA THR A 132 -11.23 -16.52 -8.86
C THR A 132 -12.61 -16.06 -9.32
N LEU A 133 -12.70 -14.91 -10.00
CA LEU A 133 -13.96 -14.30 -10.41
C LEU A 133 -14.32 -14.64 -11.87
N THR A 134 -15.62 -14.75 -12.15
CA THR A 134 -16.10 -14.74 -13.54
C THR A 134 -16.02 -13.34 -14.13
N GLY A 135 -16.14 -13.20 -15.46
CA GLY A 135 -16.21 -11.88 -16.10
C GLY A 135 -17.38 -11.03 -15.59
N ALA A 136 -18.53 -11.65 -15.30
CA ALA A 136 -19.68 -10.97 -14.73
C ALA A 136 -19.41 -10.53 -13.29
N ASP A 137 -18.76 -11.38 -12.49
CA ASP A 137 -18.43 -11.07 -11.10
C ASP A 137 -17.28 -10.07 -10.99
N ASN A 138 -16.38 -9.95 -11.98
CA ASN A 138 -15.26 -9.01 -11.92
C ASN A 138 -15.62 -7.61 -12.45
N ALA A 139 -16.67 -7.51 -13.28
CA ALA A 139 -17.05 -6.25 -13.90
C ALA A 139 -17.54 -5.23 -12.86
N ASP A 140 -16.88 -4.07 -12.83
CA ASP A 140 -17.38 -2.91 -12.08
C ASP A 140 -18.41 -2.16 -12.94
N GLU A 141 -19.69 -2.51 -12.76
CA GLU A 141 -20.79 -1.89 -13.49
C GLU A 141 -20.90 -0.39 -13.23
N ILE A 142 -21.26 0.36 -14.26
CA ILE A 142 -21.38 1.83 -14.23
C ILE A 142 -22.85 2.23 -14.47
N ARG A 143 -23.30 3.24 -13.74
CA ARG A 143 -24.57 3.95 -13.96
C ARG A 143 -24.29 5.45 -14.00
N MET A 144 -25.16 6.21 -14.64
CA MET A 144 -25.11 7.67 -14.54
C MET A 144 -25.78 8.11 -13.23
N GLY A 145 -25.07 8.86 -12.40
CA GLY A 145 -25.60 9.58 -11.24
C GLY A 145 -25.86 11.05 -11.55
N ASN A 146 -26.33 11.80 -10.56
CA ASN A 146 -26.60 13.23 -10.71
C ASN A 146 -25.32 14.06 -10.95
N ASP A 147 -24.19 13.59 -10.41
CA ASP A 147 -22.90 14.28 -10.44
C ASP A 147 -21.87 13.61 -11.36
N GLY A 148 -22.32 12.68 -12.21
CA GLY A 148 -21.47 11.93 -13.16
C GLY A 148 -21.52 10.41 -13.00
N PRO A 149 -20.58 9.66 -13.61
CA PRO A 149 -20.52 8.21 -13.51
C PRO A 149 -20.42 7.71 -12.08
N ARG A 150 -21.21 6.68 -11.76
CA ARG A 150 -21.17 5.96 -10.49
C ARG A 150 -20.95 4.49 -10.75
N TYR A 151 -19.87 3.96 -10.21
CA TYR A 151 -19.58 2.54 -10.22
C TYR A 151 -20.31 1.83 -9.07
N LEU A 152 -20.76 0.59 -9.29
CA LEU A 152 -21.49 -0.21 -8.31
C LEU A 152 -20.58 -1.09 -7.43
N SER A 153 -19.32 -1.27 -7.84
CA SER A 153 -18.25 -1.95 -7.10
C SER A 153 -16.90 -1.36 -7.48
N ASN A 154 -15.82 -1.71 -6.76
CA ASN A 154 -14.46 -1.25 -7.03
C ASN A 154 -13.44 -2.41 -7.02
N ARG A 155 -13.70 -3.45 -7.82
CA ARG A 155 -12.81 -4.61 -7.95
C ARG A 155 -11.54 -4.27 -8.71
N ALA A 156 -11.61 -3.31 -9.63
CA ALA A 156 -10.47 -2.75 -10.34
C ALA A 156 -9.53 -1.92 -9.43
N GLY A 157 -9.98 -1.53 -8.22
CA GLY A 157 -9.17 -0.74 -7.30
C GLY A 157 -8.86 0.66 -7.83
N GLY A 158 -9.84 1.27 -8.51
CA GLY A 158 -9.77 2.62 -9.03
C GLY A 158 -8.92 2.79 -10.29
N VAL A 159 -8.37 1.72 -10.85
CA VAL A 159 -7.55 1.75 -12.08
C VAL A 159 -8.09 0.75 -13.09
N LEU A 160 -8.54 1.24 -14.26
CA LEU A 160 -9.04 0.41 -15.35
C LEU A 160 -8.28 0.76 -16.63
N GLY A 161 -7.70 -0.25 -17.29
CA GLY A 161 -6.91 -0.03 -18.50
C GLY A 161 -5.66 0.85 -18.28
N GLY A 162 -5.16 0.94 -17.04
CA GLY A 162 -3.98 1.74 -16.69
C GLY A 162 -4.25 3.21 -16.37
N ILE A 163 -5.52 3.64 -16.32
CA ILE A 163 -5.92 4.99 -15.92
C ILE A 163 -6.92 4.97 -14.76
N THR A 164 -6.99 6.06 -13.99
CA THR A 164 -7.95 6.17 -12.88
C THR A 164 -9.38 6.26 -13.36
N THR A 165 -10.31 5.66 -12.61
CA THR A 165 -11.75 5.69 -12.89
C THR A 165 -12.50 6.79 -12.13
N GLY A 166 -11.84 7.48 -11.20
CA GLY A 166 -12.46 8.40 -10.24
C GLY A 166 -12.94 7.72 -8.95
N GLN A 167 -12.93 6.39 -8.91
CA GLN A 167 -13.09 5.64 -7.67
C GLN A 167 -11.82 5.68 -6.82
N ASP A 168 -11.93 5.22 -5.59
CA ASP A 168 -10.78 5.06 -4.70
C ASP A 168 -9.71 4.18 -5.34
N VAL A 169 -8.48 4.67 -5.40
CA VAL A 169 -7.33 3.89 -5.86
C VAL A 169 -6.83 3.05 -4.68
N VAL A 170 -6.91 1.73 -4.81
CA VAL A 170 -6.62 0.79 -3.72
C VAL A 170 -5.43 -0.10 -4.10
N VAL A 171 -4.36 -0.01 -3.31
CA VAL A 171 -3.14 -0.80 -3.49
C VAL A 171 -2.83 -1.57 -2.21
N ARG A 172 -2.59 -2.87 -2.32
CA ARG A 172 -2.12 -3.71 -1.21
C ARG A 172 -0.71 -4.20 -1.47
N PHE A 173 0.12 -4.34 -0.44
CA PHE A 173 1.43 -4.95 -0.57
C PHE A 173 1.82 -5.82 0.62
N ALA A 174 2.49 -6.93 0.33
CA ALA A 174 2.92 -7.93 1.31
C ALA A 174 4.37 -7.68 1.74
N VAL A 175 4.58 -7.46 3.04
CA VAL A 175 5.89 -7.25 3.66
C VAL A 175 6.32 -8.54 4.36
N LYS A 176 7.48 -9.09 3.99
CA LYS A 176 8.01 -10.31 4.61
C LYS A 176 8.48 -10.06 6.07
N PRO A 177 8.57 -11.10 6.91
CA PRO A 177 9.15 -11.00 8.25
C PRO A 177 10.59 -10.47 8.23
N THR A 178 10.97 -9.75 9.29
CA THR A 178 12.33 -9.26 9.49
C THR A 178 13.31 -10.43 9.56
N SER A 179 14.31 -10.46 8.68
CA SER A 179 15.27 -11.57 8.63
C SER A 179 16.28 -11.59 9.79
N SER A 180 16.52 -10.45 10.45
CA SER A 180 17.35 -10.35 11.64
C SER A 180 16.52 -10.68 12.88
N ILE A 181 16.69 -11.90 13.38
CA ILE A 181 16.01 -12.43 14.57
C ILE A 181 17.05 -12.98 15.55
N LEU A 182 16.66 -13.17 16.81
CA LEU A 182 17.58 -13.67 17.84
C LEU A 182 17.83 -15.17 17.71
N GLN A 183 16.94 -15.88 17.02
CA GLN A 183 17.08 -17.31 16.78
C GLN A 183 18.22 -17.58 15.79
N PRO A 184 19.13 -18.53 16.08
CA PRO A 184 20.23 -18.84 15.18
C PRO A 184 19.77 -19.31 13.81
N ARG A 185 20.50 -18.91 12.76
CA ARG A 185 20.24 -19.34 11.38
C ARG A 185 21.52 -19.83 10.72
N ARG A 186 21.37 -20.96 10.03
CA ARG A 186 22.41 -21.47 9.14
C ARG A 186 22.59 -20.52 7.97
N SER A 187 23.85 -20.24 7.65
CA SER A 187 24.28 -19.38 6.56
C SER A 187 25.63 -19.89 6.07
N ILE A 188 26.21 -19.17 5.12
CA ILE A 188 27.58 -19.39 4.65
C ILE A 188 28.42 -18.12 4.82
N THR A 189 29.73 -18.29 4.94
CA THR A 189 30.71 -17.21 4.86
C THR A 189 30.93 -16.80 3.40
N ARG A 190 31.72 -15.75 3.16
CA ARG A 190 32.12 -15.34 1.80
C ARG A 190 32.97 -16.40 1.08
N THR A 191 33.62 -17.30 1.82
CA THR A 191 34.42 -18.40 1.29
C THR A 191 33.60 -19.68 1.06
N GLY A 192 32.30 -19.68 1.44
CA GLY A 192 31.38 -20.79 1.22
C GLY A 192 31.29 -21.78 2.40
N GLU A 193 31.96 -21.51 3.51
CA GLU A 193 31.92 -22.36 4.69
C GLU A 193 30.61 -22.18 5.46
N GLU A 194 30.05 -23.28 5.97
CA GLU A 194 28.85 -23.22 6.82
C GLU A 194 29.13 -22.46 8.12
N VAL A 195 28.22 -21.57 8.47
CA VAL A 195 28.27 -20.80 9.73
C VAL A 195 26.88 -20.64 10.31
N GLU A 196 26.80 -20.57 11.63
CA GLU A 196 25.59 -20.16 12.32
C GLU A 196 25.66 -18.67 12.67
N ILE A 197 24.70 -17.89 12.17
CA ILE A 197 24.62 -16.45 12.41
C ILE A 197 23.54 -16.20 13.46
N VAL A 198 23.92 -15.44 14.49
CA VAL A 198 23.01 -14.87 15.49
C VAL A 198 23.12 -13.36 15.43
N THR A 199 22.05 -12.69 15.01
CA THR A 199 21.98 -11.22 15.07
C THR A 199 21.65 -10.79 16.49
N ARG A 200 22.51 -9.95 17.09
CA ARG A 200 22.33 -9.42 18.46
C ARG A 200 21.69 -8.03 18.40
N GLY A 201 20.79 -7.75 19.35
CA GLY A 201 20.18 -6.43 19.55
C GLY A 201 18.66 -6.45 19.42
N ARG A 202 18.03 -5.27 19.57
CA ARG A 202 16.59 -5.12 19.36
C ARG A 202 16.31 -5.03 17.87
N HIS A 203 15.51 -5.96 17.36
CA HIS A 203 15.03 -5.96 15.99
C HIS A 203 13.53 -5.72 15.97
N ASP A 204 13.06 -5.14 14.88
CA ASP A 204 11.64 -4.86 14.69
C ASP A 204 10.90 -6.18 14.44
N PRO A 205 9.97 -6.59 15.32
CA PRO A 205 9.23 -7.84 15.16
C PRO A 205 8.24 -7.80 13.98
N CYS A 206 7.86 -6.61 13.48
CA CYS A 206 7.01 -6.47 12.30
C CYS A 206 7.32 -5.16 11.56
N VAL A 207 8.22 -5.24 10.58
CA VAL A 207 8.58 -4.09 9.73
C VAL A 207 7.43 -3.53 8.88
N GLY A 208 6.34 -4.30 8.73
CA GLY A 208 5.14 -3.85 8.01
C GLY A 208 4.48 -2.61 8.62
N ILE A 209 4.53 -2.46 9.95
CA ILE A 209 4.02 -1.28 10.65
C ILE A 209 4.67 0.01 10.14
N ARG A 210 5.99 -0.04 9.91
CA ARG A 210 6.76 1.10 9.41
C ARG A 210 6.69 1.26 7.90
N ALA A 211 6.19 0.26 7.19
CA ALA A 211 6.00 0.34 5.74
C ALA A 211 4.77 1.16 5.36
N VAL A 212 3.79 1.32 6.27
CA VAL A 212 2.58 2.13 6.06
C VAL A 212 2.87 3.56 5.58
N PRO A 213 3.60 4.41 6.34
CA PRO A 213 3.90 5.76 5.89
C PRO A 213 4.80 5.82 4.65
N VAL A 214 5.57 4.76 4.37
CA VAL A 214 6.39 4.67 3.16
C VAL A 214 5.51 4.39 1.94
N GLY A 215 4.55 3.46 2.05
CA GLY A 215 3.57 3.17 1.00
C GLY A 215 2.73 4.40 0.66
N GLU A 216 2.26 5.12 1.68
CA GLU A 216 1.59 6.41 1.49
C GLU A 216 2.44 7.42 0.70
N ALA A 217 3.72 7.57 1.07
CA ALA A 217 4.64 8.48 0.41
C ALA A 217 4.89 8.09 -1.04
N MET A 218 5.08 6.79 -1.31
CA MET A 218 5.26 6.28 -2.66
C MET A 218 4.03 6.51 -3.53
N MET A 219 2.83 6.27 -3.01
CA MET A 219 1.57 6.56 -3.72
C MET A 219 1.43 8.06 -4.01
N ALA A 220 1.77 8.93 -3.05
CA ALA A 220 1.71 10.38 -3.25
C ALA A 220 2.63 10.85 -4.37
N CYS A 221 3.87 10.33 -4.42
CA CYS A 221 4.81 10.65 -5.49
C CYS A 221 4.28 10.20 -6.86
N VAL A 222 3.80 8.96 -6.98
CA VAL A 222 3.26 8.42 -8.24
C VAL A 222 2.03 9.21 -8.72
N LEU A 223 1.08 9.47 -7.82
CA LEU A 223 -0.13 10.22 -8.17
C LEU A 223 0.19 11.66 -8.58
N LEU A 224 1.14 12.32 -7.92
CA LEU A 224 1.58 13.65 -8.33
C LEU A 224 2.23 13.63 -9.71
N ASP A 225 3.10 12.65 -9.98
CA ASP A 225 3.77 12.56 -11.29
C ASP A 225 2.75 12.40 -12.42
N HIS A 226 1.81 11.47 -12.28
CA HIS A 226 0.74 11.28 -13.27
C HIS A 226 -0.18 12.49 -13.39
N LEU A 227 -0.45 13.22 -12.30
CA LEU A 227 -1.21 14.46 -12.35
C LEU A 227 -0.48 15.55 -13.13
N LEU A 228 0.84 15.69 -12.94
CA LEU A 228 1.64 16.68 -13.66
C LEU A 228 1.77 16.33 -15.15
N LEU A 229 1.92 15.04 -15.49
CA LEU A 229 1.92 14.55 -16.86
C LEU A 229 0.57 14.84 -17.56
N ASP A 230 -0.55 14.50 -16.92
CA ASP A 230 -1.89 14.82 -17.41
C ASP A 230 -2.03 16.32 -17.69
N ARG A 231 -1.68 17.17 -16.72
CA ARG A 231 -1.75 18.64 -16.86
C ARG A 231 -0.87 19.16 -17.98
N ALA A 232 0.30 18.58 -18.21
CA ALA A 232 1.18 18.98 -19.30
C ALA A 232 0.57 18.65 -20.68
N GLN A 233 -0.20 17.57 -20.78
CA GLN A 233 -0.88 17.15 -22.01
C GLN A 233 -2.19 17.91 -22.26
N THR A 234 -2.97 18.16 -21.20
CA THR A 234 -4.37 18.65 -21.31
C THR A 234 -4.56 20.09 -20.86
N GLY A 235 -3.52 20.73 -20.29
CA GLY A 235 -3.67 22.01 -19.59
C GLY A 235 -4.47 21.90 -18.29
N GLY A 236 -4.80 20.68 -17.84
CA GLY A 236 -5.69 20.43 -16.71
C GLY A 236 -7.17 20.50 -17.06
N ALA A 237 -7.53 20.54 -18.34
CA ALA A 237 -8.91 20.46 -18.79
C ALA A 237 -9.47 19.05 -18.53
N ARG A 238 -10.69 18.97 -17.98
CA ARG A 238 -11.38 17.71 -17.66
C ARG A 238 -12.80 17.75 -18.17
N GLY A 239 -13.28 16.62 -18.68
CA GLY A 239 -14.64 16.48 -19.18
C GLY A 239 -15.66 16.33 -18.04
N PRO A 240 -16.95 16.46 -18.35
CA PRO A 240 -18.03 16.24 -17.36
C PRO A 240 -18.13 14.78 -16.87
N VAL A 241 -17.42 13.85 -17.51
CA VAL A 241 -17.44 12.39 -17.23
C VAL A 241 -16.04 11.89 -16.86
N GLY A 242 -15.07 12.80 -16.70
CA GLY A 242 -13.63 12.51 -16.75
C GLY A 242 -13.00 13.23 -17.94
#